data_AF-A0A939NVJ0-F1
#
_entry.id   AF-A0A939NVJ0-F1
#
_cell.length_a   1.000
_cell.length_b   1.000
_cell.length_c   1.000
_cell.angle_alpha   90.00
_cell.angle_beta   90.00
_cell.angle_gamma   90.00
#
_symmetry.space_group_name_H-M   'P 1'
#
loop_
_entity.id
_entity.type
_entity.pdbx_description
1 polymer ?
#
loop_
_entity_poly.entity_id
_entity_poly.type
_entity_poly.pdbx_seq_one_letter_code
_entity_poly.pdbx_strand_id
1 'polypeptide(L)'
;MAEEYRLRMEGSGWSIIDQATHEPARLDGVPLAAMEAEEAKHLLAILRSIDRVRTASRRLASANRKRSDTTQTEANRQIDANFEALRPFKAYCARCDSCARPCKQAGAEADEAIA
;
A
#
# COMPACT_ATOMS: atom_id res chain seq x y z
N MET A 1 -0.68 -18.24 13.26
CA MET A 1 -0.71 -18.69 11.85
C MET A 1 -1.78 -19.76 11.79
N ALA A 2 -2.85 -19.54 11.02
CA ALA A 2 -3.88 -20.56 10.88
C ALA A 2 -3.26 -21.75 10.12
N GLU A 3 -3.37 -22.95 10.68
CA GLU A 3 -2.98 -24.16 9.96
C GLU A 3 -4.03 -24.41 8.90
N GLU A 4 -3.79 -24.01 7.65
CA GLU A 4 -4.81 -24.06 6.59
C GLU A 4 -5.16 -25.50 6.18
N TYR A 5 -4.28 -26.48 6.49
CA TYR A 5 -4.48 -27.89 6.17
C TYR A 5 -4.24 -28.81 7.36
N ARG A 6 -5.02 -29.88 7.44
CA ARG A 6 -4.89 -30.98 8.40
C ARG A 6 -4.91 -32.34 7.71
N LEU A 7 -4.18 -33.31 8.26
CA LEU A 7 -4.30 -34.71 7.83
C LEU A 7 -5.49 -35.36 8.52
N ARG A 8 -6.26 -36.12 7.76
CA ARG A 8 -7.34 -36.97 8.25
C ARG A 8 -7.19 -38.36 7.64
N MET A 9 -7.34 -39.39 8.46
CA MET A 9 -7.46 -40.76 7.98
C MET A 9 -8.92 -41.05 7.64
N GLU A 10 -9.18 -41.54 6.43
CA GLU A 10 -10.51 -41.94 5.96
C GLU A 10 -10.40 -43.35 5.35
N GLY A 11 -11.05 -44.32 6.01
CA GLY A 11 -10.89 -45.74 5.66
C GLY A 11 -9.45 -46.20 5.89
N SER A 12 -8.81 -46.68 4.83
CA SER A 12 -7.41 -47.12 4.85
C SER A 12 -6.42 -46.06 4.37
N GLY A 13 -6.88 -44.88 3.93
CA GLY A 13 -6.04 -43.87 3.31
C GLY A 13 -6.00 -42.55 4.08
N TRP A 14 -5.04 -41.70 3.72
CA TRP A 14 -4.87 -40.36 4.27
C TRP A 14 -5.33 -39.29 3.29
N SER A 15 -6.10 -38.35 3.79
CA SER A 15 -6.59 -37.19 3.05
C SER A 15 -6.05 -35.91 3.69
N ILE A 16 -5.67 -34.94 2.85
CA ILE A 16 -5.32 -33.59 3.31
C ILE A 16 -6.58 -32.75 3.23
N ILE A 17 -7.11 -32.34 4.38
CA ILE A 17 -8.33 -31.55 4.49
C ILE A 17 -7.97 -30.08 4.66
N ASP A 18 -8.52 -29.23 3.81
CA ASP A 18 -8.49 -27.78 3.97
C ASP A 18 -9.42 -27.38 5.13
N GLN A 19 -8.89 -26.61 6.08
CA GLN A 19 -9.64 -26.16 7.24
C GLN A 19 -10.67 -25.08 6.92
N ALA A 20 -10.50 -24.32 5.84
CA ALA A 20 -11.43 -23.28 5.44
C ALA A 20 -12.68 -23.85 4.77
N THR A 21 -12.49 -24.85 3.90
CA THR A 21 -13.58 -25.46 3.12
C THR A 21 -14.11 -26.76 3.73
N HIS A 22 -13.36 -27.37 4.65
CA HIS A 22 -13.62 -28.71 5.17
C HIS A 22 -13.66 -29.82 4.11
N GLU A 23 -13.13 -29.55 2.92
CA GLU A 23 -13.02 -30.49 1.82
C GLU A 23 -11.58 -30.98 1.64
N PRO A 24 -11.35 -32.10 0.92
CA PRO A 24 -10.02 -32.49 0.50
C PRO A 24 -9.37 -31.37 -0.34
N ALA A 25 -8.16 -30.98 0.04
CA ALA A 25 -7.36 -30.01 -0.70
C ALA A 25 -7.17 -30.49 -2.14
N ARG A 26 -7.20 -29.57 -3.10
CA ARG A 26 -7.09 -29.90 -4.52
C ARG A 26 -5.78 -29.39 -5.11
N LEU A 27 -5.07 -30.26 -5.82
CA LEU A 27 -3.93 -29.90 -6.64
C LEU A 27 -4.32 -30.09 -8.11
N ASP A 28 -4.30 -29.02 -8.90
CA ASP A 28 -4.74 -29.03 -10.31
C ASP A 28 -6.14 -29.63 -10.52
N GLY A 29 -7.04 -29.40 -9.55
CA GLY A 29 -8.41 -29.93 -9.55
C GLY A 29 -8.55 -31.34 -8.99
N VAL A 30 -7.44 -32.07 -8.80
CA VAL A 30 -7.41 -33.42 -8.24
C VAL A 30 -7.44 -33.35 -6.71
N PRO A 31 -8.42 -33.99 -6.04
CA PRO A 31 -8.46 -34.02 -4.58
C PRO A 31 -7.33 -34.89 -4.01
N LEU A 32 -6.64 -34.38 -3.01
CA LEU A 32 -5.60 -35.05 -2.25
C LEU A 32 -6.24 -35.94 -1.16
N ALA A 33 -6.83 -37.06 -1.59
CA ALA A 33 -7.56 -38.00 -0.76
C ALA A 33 -7.06 -39.44 -0.95
N ALA A 34 -7.27 -40.28 0.08
CA ALA A 34 -6.95 -41.71 0.05
C ALA A 34 -5.49 -42.06 -0.34
N MET A 35 -4.53 -41.27 0.13
CA MET A 35 -3.10 -41.44 -0.13
C MET A 35 -2.41 -42.28 0.94
N GLU A 36 -1.19 -42.73 0.65
CA GLU A 36 -0.33 -43.37 1.64
C GLU A 36 0.16 -42.36 2.69
N ALA A 37 0.49 -42.85 3.89
CA ALA A 37 0.85 -41.98 5.01
C ALA A 37 2.07 -41.08 4.72
N GLU A 38 3.11 -41.63 4.12
CA GLU A 38 4.32 -40.88 3.78
C GLU A 38 4.10 -39.88 2.64
N GLU A 39 3.31 -40.26 1.64
CA GLU A 39 2.91 -39.37 0.56
C GLU A 39 2.13 -38.17 1.11
N ALA A 40 1.14 -38.41 1.97
CA ALA A 40 0.33 -37.36 2.58
C ALA A 40 1.16 -36.40 3.46
N LYS A 41 2.17 -36.91 4.17
CA LYS A 41 3.12 -36.07 4.94
C LYS A 41 3.96 -35.18 4.02
N HIS A 42 4.52 -35.75 2.95
CA HIS A 42 5.33 -34.98 2.00
C HIS A 42 4.51 -33.89 1.31
N LEU A 43 3.32 -34.22 0.82
CA LEU A 43 2.42 -33.26 0.19
C LEU A 43 1.98 -32.16 1.15
N LEU A 44 1.67 -32.50 2.41
CA LEU A 44 1.36 -31.49 3.43
C LEU A 44 2.53 -30.53 3.65
N ALA A 45 3.77 -31.03 3.70
CA ALA A 45 4.94 -30.19 3.87
C ALA A 45 5.13 -29.23 2.70
N ILE A 46 4.93 -29.71 1.46
CA ILE A 46 4.97 -28.89 0.25
C ILE A 46 3.91 -27.79 0.32
N LEU A 47 2.65 -28.13 0.58
CA LEU A 47 1.56 -27.15 0.68
C LEU A 47 1.86 -26.06 1.71
N ARG A 48 2.31 -26.45 2.91
CA ARG A 48 2.71 -25.51 3.97
C ARG A 48 3.87 -24.61 3.54
N SER A 49 4.84 -25.15 2.81
CA SER A 49 5.97 -24.35 2.30
C SER A 49 5.51 -23.30 1.28
N ILE A 50 4.58 -23.66 0.39
CA ILE A 50 4.02 -22.76 -0.61
C ILE A 50 3.27 -21.61 0.06
N ASP A 51 2.44 -21.90 1.06
CA ASP A 51 1.69 -20.86 1.75
C ASP A 51 2.55 -19.92 2.58
N ARG A 52 3.67 -20.42 3.13
CA ARG A 52 4.69 -19.56 3.75
C ARG A 52 5.29 -18.60 2.73
N VAL A 53 5.67 -19.10 1.55
CA VAL A 53 6.23 -18.26 0.46
C VAL A 53 5.19 -17.26 -0.04
N ARG A 54 3.94 -17.68 -0.26
CA ARG A 54 2.84 -16.79 -0.65
C ARG A 54 2.60 -15.70 0.39
N THR A 55 2.60 -16.06 1.67
CA THR A 55 2.42 -15.10 2.76
C THR A 55 3.57 -14.11 2.85
N ALA A 56 4.82 -14.59 2.72
CA ALA A 56 5.99 -13.72 2.67
C ALA A 56 5.93 -12.77 1.47
N SER A 57 5.57 -13.27 0.28
CA SER A 57 5.41 -12.47 -0.93
C SER A 57 4.32 -11.40 -0.78
N ARG A 58 3.15 -11.75 -0.26
CA ARG A 58 2.07 -10.77 0.04
C ARG A 58 2.52 -9.70 1.03
N ARG A 59 3.26 -10.07 2.07
CA ARG A 59 3.81 -9.12 3.05
C ARG A 59 4.80 -8.17 2.39
N LEU A 60 5.71 -8.69 1.56
CA LEU A 60 6.69 -7.89 0.84
C LEU A 60 6.01 -6.93 -0.15
N ALA A 61 5.03 -7.41 -0.93
CA ALA A 61 4.24 -6.59 -1.84
C ALA A 61 3.50 -5.47 -1.08
N SER A 62 2.90 -5.78 0.06
CA SER A 62 2.22 -4.80 0.92
C SER A 62 3.20 -3.77 1.51
N ALA A 63 4.41 -4.19 1.88
CA ALA A 63 5.45 -3.29 2.37
C ALA A 63 5.95 -2.35 1.27
N ASN A 64 6.11 -2.85 0.04
CA ASN A 64 6.49 -2.02 -1.11
C ASN A 64 5.40 -1.01 -1.47
N ARG A 65 4.12 -1.41 -1.42
CA ARG A 65 3.00 -0.47 -1.62
C ARG A 65 2.97 0.64 -0.57
N LYS A 66 3.23 0.30 0.70
CA LYS A 66 3.35 1.31 1.76
C LYS A 66 4.48 2.29 1.47
N ARG A 67 5.65 1.81 1.04
CA ARG A 67 6.79 2.68 0.71
C ARG A 67 6.51 3.63 -0.45
N SER A 68 5.80 3.19 -1.49
CA SER A 68 5.40 4.06 -2.60
C SER A 68 4.40 5.13 -2.16
N ASP A 69 3.44 4.81 -1.28
CA ASP A 69 2.49 5.80 -0.75
C ASP A 69 3.19 6.86 0.13
N THR A 70 4.15 6.48 0.97
CA THR A 70 4.87 7.45 1.80
C THR A 70 5.73 8.40 0.96
N THR A 71 6.46 7.87 -0.03
CA THR A 71 7.28 8.70 -0.93
C THR A 71 6.43 9.62 -1.80
N GLN A 72 5.26 9.17 -2.25
CA GLN A 72 4.32 10.02 -2.99
C GLN A 72 3.71 11.12 -2.10
N THR A 73 3.42 10.82 -0.82
CA THR A 73 2.92 11.80 0.14
C THR A 73 3.97 12.88 0.47
N GLU A 74 5.22 12.49 0.65
CA GLU A 74 6.34 13.42 0.87
C GLU A 74 6.62 14.29 -0.36
N ALA A 75 6.60 13.71 -1.55
CA ALA A 75 6.74 14.47 -2.80
C ALA A 75 5.61 15.49 -2.98
N ASN A 76 4.35 15.11 -2.71
CA ASN A 76 3.22 16.02 -2.76
C ASN A 76 3.34 17.17 -1.74
N ARG A 77 3.79 16.90 -0.51
CA ARG A 77 4.06 17.95 0.48
C ARG A 77 5.16 18.92 0.02
N GLN A 78 6.20 18.41 -0.65
CA GLN A 78 7.27 19.24 -1.19
C GLN A 78 6.76 20.15 -2.33
N ILE A 79 5.87 19.61 -3.18
CA ILE A 79 5.25 20.36 -4.26
C ILE A 79 4.35 21.46 -3.68
N ASP A 80 3.47 21.13 -2.74
CA ASP A 80 2.57 22.11 -2.09
C ASP A 80 3.36 23.25 -1.42
N ALA A 81 4.45 22.92 -0.71
CA ALA A 81 5.32 23.91 -0.06
C ALA A 81 6.01 24.85 -1.08
N ASN A 82 6.45 24.31 -2.22
CA ASN A 82 7.05 25.13 -3.28
C ASN A 82 6.04 26.06 -3.95
N PHE A 83 4.79 25.61 -4.13
CA PHE A 83 3.73 26.49 -4.62
C PHE A 83 3.29 27.53 -3.60
N GLU A 84 3.33 27.23 -2.29
CA GLU A 84 3.11 28.19 -1.20
C GLU A 84 4.14 29.34 -1.25
N ALA A 85 5.41 29.03 -1.47
CA ALA A 85 6.50 30.00 -1.57
C ALA A 85 6.43 30.88 -2.84
N LEU A 86 5.79 30.39 -3.91
CA LEU A 86 5.56 31.12 -5.15
C LEU A 86 4.23 31.86 -5.19
N ARG A 87 3.38 31.71 -4.16
CA ARG A 87 2.17 32.53 -4.09
C ARG A 87 2.62 33.99 -3.98
N PRO A 88 2.08 34.89 -4.82
CA PRO A 88 2.38 36.31 -4.70
C PRO A 88 2.15 36.72 -3.26
N PHE A 89 3.13 37.40 -2.66
CA PHE A 89 2.94 38.10 -1.40
C PHE A 89 1.61 38.85 -1.53
N LYS A 90 0.60 38.43 -0.77
CA LYS A 90 -0.65 39.17 -0.69
C LYS A 90 -0.32 40.50 -0.03
N ALA A 91 0.10 41.48 -0.83
CA ALA A 91 -0.19 42.86 -0.57
C ALA A 91 -1.72 42.97 -0.66
N TYR A 92 -2.39 42.60 0.42
CA TYR A 92 -3.77 43.00 0.64
C TYR A 92 -3.76 44.53 0.63
N CYS A 93 -4.12 45.11 -0.52
CA CYS A 93 -4.64 46.47 -0.51
C CYS A 93 -5.98 46.36 0.23
N ALA A 94 -6.00 46.69 1.53
CA ALA A 94 -7.17 46.56 2.41
C ALA A 94 -8.34 47.51 2.03
N ARG A 95 -8.40 47.98 0.78
CA ARG A 95 -9.28 49.08 0.37
C ARG A 95 -9.97 48.87 -0.98
N CYS A 96 -9.70 47.77 -1.69
CA CYS A 96 -10.28 47.55 -3.02
C CYS A 96 -10.71 46.10 -3.22
N ASP A 97 -11.97 45.77 -2.90
CA ASP A 97 -12.56 44.45 -3.14
C ASP A 97 -12.86 44.14 -4.63
N SER A 98 -12.39 44.94 -5.59
CA SER A 98 -12.81 44.79 -6.99
C SER A 98 -11.83 45.26 -8.07
N CYS A 99 -10.52 45.16 -7.87
CA CYS A 99 -9.57 45.59 -8.92
C CYS A 99 -9.25 44.45 -9.91
N ALA A 100 -9.92 44.44 -11.06
CA ALA A 100 -9.63 43.55 -12.21
C ALA A 100 -8.55 44.11 -13.18
N ARG A 101 -7.71 45.05 -12.72
CA ARG A 101 -6.61 45.63 -13.52
C ARG A 101 -5.37 45.87 -12.65
N PRO A 102 -4.15 45.83 -13.24
CA PRO A 102 -2.92 46.11 -12.52
C PRO A 102 -2.93 47.55 -11.97
N CYS A 103 -2.71 47.67 -10.65
CA CYS A 103 -2.69 48.92 -9.93
C CYS A 103 -1.53 49.80 -10.45
N LYS A 104 -1.86 50.90 -11.13
CA LYS A 104 -0.89 51.92 -11.49
C LYS A 104 -0.69 52.87 -10.30
N GLN A 105 0.26 52.59 -9.43
CA GLN A 105 0.95 53.66 -8.72
C GLN A 105 2.36 53.76 -9.28
N ALA A 106 2.46 54.64 -10.27
CA ALA A 106 3.71 55.22 -10.73
C ALA A 106 4.29 56.09 -9.61
N GLY A 107 5.62 56.04 -9.46
CA GLY A 107 6.35 56.77 -8.43
C GLY A 107 6.35 58.29 -8.61
N ALA A 108 6.55 58.96 -7.47
CA ALA A 108 6.96 60.35 -7.24
C ALA A 108 7.02 60.47 -5.70
N GLU A 109 8.06 60.92 -5.00
CA GLU A 109 9.26 61.70 -5.30
C GLU A 109 10.32 61.40 -4.22
N ALA A 110 11.57 61.74 -4.54
CA ALA A 110 12.69 61.83 -3.63
C ALA A 110 12.49 62.97 -2.60
N ASP A 111 13.14 62.90 -1.44
CA ASP A 111 14.28 63.77 -1.07
C ASP A 111 14.59 63.68 0.44
N GLU A 112 15.85 63.38 0.73
CA GLU A 112 16.72 64.00 1.74
C GLU A 112 16.09 64.85 2.87
N ALA A 113 16.34 64.48 4.14
CA ALA A 113 16.82 65.41 5.17
C ALA A 113 17.24 64.67 6.45
N ILE A 114 18.52 64.83 6.75
CA ILE A 114 19.17 64.62 8.04
C ILE A 114 18.70 65.70 9.02
N ALA A 115 18.34 65.32 10.25
CA ALA A 115 18.61 66.07 11.49
C ALA A 115 18.39 65.15 12.71
#